data_AF-A0A0D2M7X3-F1
#
_entry.id   AF-A0A0D2M7X3-F1
#
_cell.length_a   1.000
_cell.length_b   1.000
_cell.length_c   1.000
_cell.angle_alpha   90.00
_cell.angle_beta   90.00
_cell.angle_gamma   90.00
#
_symmetry.space_group_name_H-M   'P 1'
#
loop_
_entity.id
_entity.type
_entity.pdbx_description
1 polymer ?
#
loop_
_entity_poly.entity_id
_entity_poly.type
_entity_poly.pdbx_seq_one_letter_code
_entity_poly.pdbx_strand_id
1 'polypeptide(L)'
;MTSINILPIELLDIVFHHVHTLSLSDVSELPAVPDRILFPLNVGAVCTLWLRVLKSHPQFWQSVVIDVALDPAPFLDMLGSLTDGSDSPLDLIVFSSDPSINKYLENSRTRVVFEHLEPVIARYTTITFRLVYQSSLPCASEILLLESAQYLSELFLLCTTYDRSDNDADDNEIMGAEHDPLFLGPAIPTNLRRLSLTGFDLFNLCYCGSLQTWQYHLQLSITHYKFRKESLCGTSSTKHFAVLMQFLHDLSYYHCPLSISFSDISLGYRPSRNITSKYAISLARMSFANVSADFISAFFSTMTLTNNPLALVSFQNCVIPCIAQWHQNISVTNSFVLELADIPFNETTGTSPERVLRLDRDDSLYNAIEAFPPNELQILRCEGVTDRFLQWLSGDNNADLDAPRMVMIKLHDCANFTAQGVCTLLLNRRRRISYNGPVTTLERLEVFGEDHEIYEGDFSILKEYRESLAYLWNVEPGDP
;
A
#
# COMPACT_ATOMS: atom_id res chain seq x y z
N MET A 1 47.14 16.35 -16.72
CA MET A 1 45.80 15.95 -16.25
C MET A 1 45.47 14.61 -16.89
N THR A 2 45.35 13.55 -16.09
CA THR A 2 44.96 12.21 -16.58
C THR A 2 43.43 12.14 -16.61
N SER A 3 42.85 11.94 -17.80
CA SER A 3 41.40 11.75 -17.97
C SER A 3 41.09 10.26 -18.10
N ILE A 4 40.04 9.80 -17.42
CA ILE A 4 39.57 8.40 -17.49
C ILE A 4 39.14 8.03 -18.92
N ASN A 5 38.74 9.01 -19.73
CA ASN A 5 38.35 8.79 -21.13
C ASN A 5 39.52 8.35 -22.05
N ILE A 6 40.76 8.31 -21.53
CA ILE A 6 41.95 7.84 -22.25
C ILE A 6 42.21 6.35 -21.98
N LEU A 7 41.49 5.73 -21.03
CA LEU A 7 41.64 4.30 -20.76
C LEU A 7 41.20 3.45 -21.97
N PRO A 8 41.90 2.34 -22.26
CA PRO A 8 41.43 1.33 -23.20
C PRO A 8 40.02 0.84 -22.85
N ILE A 9 39.23 0.49 -23.88
CA ILE A 9 37.84 0.04 -23.72
C ILE A 9 37.76 -1.19 -22.82
N GLU A 10 38.77 -2.06 -22.89
CA GLU A 10 38.89 -3.27 -22.09
C GLU A 10 39.00 -2.95 -20.59
N LEU A 11 39.66 -1.84 -20.22
CA LEU A 11 39.72 -1.43 -18.83
C LEU A 11 38.40 -0.81 -18.36
N LEU A 12 37.71 -0.06 -19.21
CA LEU A 12 36.37 0.44 -18.90
C LEU A 12 35.38 -0.72 -18.71
N ASP A 13 35.47 -1.75 -19.55
CA ASP A 13 34.64 -2.95 -19.46
C ASP A 13 34.86 -3.71 -18.15
N ILE A 14 36.11 -3.88 -17.71
CA ILE A 14 36.43 -4.49 -16.40
C ILE A 14 35.82 -3.67 -15.25
N VAL A 15 35.91 -2.33 -15.31
CA VAL A 15 35.31 -1.45 -14.30
C VAL A 15 33.80 -1.60 -14.28
N PHE A 16 33.15 -1.62 -15.45
CA PHE A 16 31.69 -1.74 -15.53
C PHE A 16 31.18 -3.10 -15.06
N HIS A 17 31.90 -4.19 -15.37
CA HIS A 17 31.62 -5.52 -14.81
C HIS A 17 31.70 -5.53 -13.28
N HIS A 18 32.69 -4.83 -12.70
CA HIS A 18 32.82 -4.72 -11.26
C HIS A 18 31.64 -3.94 -10.64
N VAL A 19 31.27 -2.79 -11.22
CA VAL A 19 30.11 -1.99 -10.77
C VAL A 19 28.81 -2.78 -10.88
N HIS A 20 28.62 -3.53 -11.98
CA HIS A 20 27.47 -4.40 -12.17
C HIS A 20 27.37 -5.48 -11.09
N THR A 21 28.49 -6.14 -10.77
CA THR A 21 28.54 -7.20 -9.76
C THR A 21 28.23 -6.68 -8.36
N LEU A 22 28.70 -5.47 -8.03
CA LEU A 22 28.35 -4.81 -6.77
C LEU A 22 26.85 -4.44 -6.71
N SER A 23 26.29 -3.98 -7.84
CA SER A 23 24.88 -3.57 -7.91
C SER A 23 23.91 -4.72 -7.71
N LEU A 24 24.25 -5.93 -8.18
CA LEU A 24 23.40 -7.13 -8.04
C LEU A 24 23.19 -7.57 -6.59
N SER A 25 24.06 -7.15 -5.66
CA SER A 25 23.98 -7.57 -4.25
C SER A 25 22.92 -6.80 -3.46
N ASP A 26 22.35 -5.72 -4.01
CA ASP A 26 21.53 -4.75 -3.28
C ASP A 26 20.07 -4.68 -3.77
N VAL A 27 19.67 -5.50 -4.74
CA VAL A 27 18.41 -5.32 -5.51
C VAL A 27 17.17 -5.95 -4.86
N SER A 28 17.23 -6.42 -3.60
CA SER A 28 16.05 -7.09 -3.02
C SER A 28 14.84 -6.17 -2.86
N GLU A 29 15.04 -4.85 -2.74
CA GLU A 29 13.94 -3.88 -2.73
C GLU A 29 14.32 -2.66 -3.58
N LEU A 30 13.48 -2.35 -4.57
CA LEU A 30 13.58 -1.09 -5.32
C LEU A 30 13.52 0.07 -4.32
N PRO A 31 14.56 0.94 -4.24
CA PRO A 31 14.56 2.04 -3.28
C PRO A 31 13.31 2.89 -3.46
N ALA A 32 12.76 3.43 -2.37
CA ALA A 32 11.52 4.22 -2.40
C ALA A 32 11.57 5.35 -3.45
N VAL A 33 12.77 5.95 -3.62
CA VAL A 33 13.07 6.91 -4.69
C VAL A 33 14.16 6.31 -5.56
N PRO A 34 13.89 5.97 -6.83
CA PRO A 34 14.94 5.60 -7.78
C PRO A 34 15.89 6.78 -7.91
N ASP A 35 17.18 6.51 -7.76
CA ASP A 35 18.21 7.54 -7.86
C ASP A 35 19.08 7.28 -9.09
N ARG A 36 19.66 8.36 -9.63
CA ARG A 36 20.59 8.37 -10.76
C ARG A 36 21.83 7.52 -10.52
N ILE A 37 22.02 6.99 -9.30
CA ILE A 37 23.09 6.06 -8.95
C ILE A 37 22.85 4.64 -9.46
N LEU A 38 21.65 4.32 -9.97
CA LEU A 38 21.34 2.99 -10.48
C LEU A 38 22.14 2.67 -11.75
N PHE A 39 22.80 1.50 -11.75
CA PHE A 39 23.44 0.93 -12.93
C PHE A 39 22.38 0.34 -13.87
N PRO A 40 22.50 0.46 -15.21
CA PRO A 40 23.62 1.06 -15.95
C PRO A 40 23.50 2.57 -16.20
N LEU A 41 22.42 3.23 -15.76
CA LEU A 41 22.15 4.65 -16.05
C LEU A 41 23.27 5.57 -15.55
N ASN A 42 23.72 5.39 -14.31
CA ASN A 42 24.78 6.19 -13.68
C ASN A 42 26.06 6.26 -14.52
N VAL A 43 26.47 5.13 -15.08
CA VAL A 43 27.67 4.98 -15.92
C VAL A 43 27.39 5.46 -17.35
N GLY A 44 26.22 5.10 -17.90
CA GLY A 44 25.84 5.51 -19.26
C GLY A 44 25.67 7.02 -19.43
N ALA A 45 25.25 7.71 -18.37
CA ALA A 45 25.06 9.17 -18.37
C ALA A 45 26.37 9.97 -18.34
N VAL A 46 27.53 9.34 -18.06
CA VAL A 46 28.82 10.06 -17.93
C VAL A 46 29.28 10.64 -19.26
N CYS A 47 29.33 9.83 -20.32
CA CYS A 47 29.68 10.27 -21.66
C CYS A 47 29.28 9.25 -22.73
N THR A 48 29.28 9.68 -24.00
CA THR A 48 28.90 8.84 -25.14
C THR A 48 29.81 7.62 -25.35
N LEU A 49 31.09 7.69 -24.95
CA LEU A 49 32.00 6.55 -24.99
C LEU A 49 31.56 5.47 -24.01
N TRP A 50 31.24 5.84 -22.77
CA TRP A 50 30.84 4.90 -21.72
C TRP A 50 29.51 4.26 -22.05
N LEU A 51 28.54 5.06 -22.51
CA LEU A 51 27.28 4.54 -23.03
C LEU A 51 27.50 3.52 -24.14
N ARG A 52 28.37 3.81 -25.13
CA ARG A 52 28.67 2.88 -26.23
C ARG A 52 29.25 1.56 -25.74
N VAL A 53 30.17 1.59 -24.77
CA VAL A 53 30.74 0.39 -24.15
C VAL A 53 29.67 -0.39 -23.39
N LEU A 54 28.73 0.28 -22.73
CA LEU A 54 27.59 -0.42 -22.13
C LEU A 54 26.67 -1.03 -23.19
N LYS A 55 26.39 -0.33 -24.30
CA LYS A 55 25.53 -0.84 -25.39
C LYS A 55 26.09 -2.11 -26.02
N SER A 56 27.41 -2.31 -26.02
CA SER A 56 28.03 -3.53 -26.57
C SER A 56 27.91 -4.76 -25.66
N HIS A 57 27.34 -4.62 -24.46
CA HIS A 57 27.25 -5.67 -23.45
C HIS A 57 25.80 -5.83 -22.95
N PRO A 58 24.95 -6.61 -23.66
CA PRO A 58 23.55 -6.81 -23.31
C PRO A 58 23.31 -7.29 -21.88
N GLN A 59 24.28 -8.01 -21.29
CA GLN A 59 24.19 -8.49 -19.91
C GLN A 59 24.06 -7.38 -18.86
N PHE A 60 24.49 -6.15 -19.18
CA PHE A 60 24.36 -5.01 -18.28
C PHE A 60 22.96 -4.39 -18.26
N TRP A 61 22.06 -4.83 -19.15
CA TRP A 61 20.75 -4.23 -19.39
C TRP A 61 19.60 -5.17 -19.04
N GLN A 62 19.80 -6.05 -18.04
CA GLN A 62 18.70 -6.82 -17.45
C GLN A 62 17.65 -5.89 -16.80
N SER A 63 18.11 -4.75 -16.29
CA SER A 63 17.25 -3.64 -15.86
C SER A 63 17.56 -2.40 -16.70
N VAL A 64 16.56 -1.88 -17.38
CA VAL A 64 16.64 -0.63 -18.14
C VAL A 64 16.11 0.50 -17.27
N VAL A 65 16.97 1.48 -17.01
CA VAL A 65 16.67 2.61 -16.12
C VAL A 65 16.71 3.91 -16.94
N ILE A 66 15.62 4.66 -16.95
CA ILE A 66 15.47 5.90 -17.74
C ILE A 66 14.99 7.03 -16.82
N ASP A 67 15.77 8.11 -16.77
CA ASP A 67 15.41 9.34 -16.07
C ASP A 67 14.84 10.38 -17.05
N VAL A 68 13.52 10.62 -16.97
CA VAL A 68 12.84 11.58 -17.86
C VAL A 68 13.07 13.05 -17.47
N ALA A 69 13.73 13.31 -16.33
CA ALA A 69 14.26 14.64 -16.04
C ALA A 69 15.34 15.04 -17.07
N LEU A 70 16.02 14.05 -17.65
CA LEU A 70 16.99 14.20 -18.74
C LEU A 70 16.35 13.83 -20.08
N ASP A 71 17.06 14.10 -21.17
CA ASP A 71 16.65 13.62 -22.49
C ASP A 71 16.79 12.09 -22.56
N PRO A 72 15.69 11.32 -22.74
CA PRO A 72 15.76 9.87 -22.76
C PRO A 72 16.38 9.32 -24.06
N ALA A 73 16.44 10.13 -25.14
CA ALA A 73 16.83 9.68 -26.48
C ALA A 73 18.12 8.83 -26.55
N PRO A 74 19.21 9.13 -25.81
CA PRO A 74 20.43 8.31 -25.88
C PRO A 74 20.23 6.85 -25.45
N PHE A 75 19.22 6.57 -24.63
CA PHE A 75 18.94 5.26 -24.05
C PHE A 75 17.84 4.50 -24.79
N LEU A 76 17.02 5.16 -25.61
CA LEU A 76 15.86 4.52 -26.26
C LEU A 76 16.24 3.40 -27.23
N ASP A 77 17.36 3.54 -27.96
CA ASP A 77 17.83 2.48 -28.86
C ASP A 77 18.09 1.15 -28.11
N MET A 78 18.35 1.22 -26.79
CA MET A 78 18.57 0.02 -25.99
C MET A 78 17.32 -0.84 -25.90
N LEU A 79 16.13 -0.24 -25.78
CA LEU A 79 14.86 -0.96 -25.69
C LEU A 79 14.68 -1.90 -26.88
N GLY A 80 15.00 -1.41 -28.08
CA GLY A 80 14.95 -2.19 -29.32
C GLY A 80 16.11 -3.18 -29.46
N SER A 81 17.35 -2.78 -29.13
CA SER A 81 18.52 -3.64 -29.38
C SER A 81 18.59 -4.92 -28.54
N LEU A 82 17.87 -4.95 -27.42
CA LEU A 82 17.92 -6.09 -26.51
C LEU A 82 17.17 -7.30 -27.08
N THR A 83 16.33 -7.15 -28.11
CA THR A 83 15.38 -8.17 -28.60
C THR A 83 16.04 -9.45 -29.12
N ASP A 84 17.28 -9.37 -29.60
CA ASP A 84 17.81 -10.39 -30.51
C ASP A 84 18.69 -11.45 -29.86
N GLY A 85 18.93 -11.43 -28.54
CA GLY A 85 20.03 -12.22 -27.96
C GLY A 85 19.84 -12.87 -26.59
N SER A 86 18.73 -12.65 -25.87
CA SER A 86 18.58 -13.20 -24.52
C SER A 86 17.15 -13.58 -24.19
N ASP A 87 16.96 -14.80 -23.69
CA ASP A 87 15.69 -15.28 -23.10
C ASP A 87 15.47 -14.77 -21.68
N SER A 88 16.40 -13.96 -21.15
CA SER A 88 16.28 -13.44 -19.79
C SER A 88 15.18 -12.38 -19.71
N PRO A 89 14.35 -12.42 -18.65
CA PRO A 89 13.36 -11.38 -18.41
C PRO A 89 14.01 -10.03 -18.17
N LEU A 90 13.36 -8.96 -18.62
CA LEU A 90 13.82 -7.58 -18.45
C LEU A 90 12.94 -6.82 -17.46
N ASP A 91 13.54 -5.87 -16.76
CA ASP A 91 12.82 -4.90 -15.93
C ASP A 91 13.01 -3.49 -16.50
N LEU A 92 11.93 -2.69 -16.51
CA LEU A 92 11.98 -1.28 -16.92
C LEU A 92 11.63 -0.39 -15.73
N ILE A 93 12.47 0.62 -15.49
CA ILE A 93 12.24 1.66 -14.50
C ILE A 93 12.36 3.02 -15.20
N VAL A 94 11.25 3.73 -15.28
CA VAL A 94 11.16 5.10 -15.77
C VAL A 94 10.84 6.01 -14.60
N PHE A 95 11.66 7.01 -14.34
CA PHE A 95 11.45 7.92 -13.21
C PHE A 95 11.84 9.35 -13.55
N SER A 96 11.44 10.31 -12.71
CA SER A 96 11.95 11.67 -12.78
C SER A 96 12.75 11.98 -11.52
N SER A 97 14.02 12.32 -11.69
CA SER A 97 14.90 12.78 -10.60
C SER A 97 14.71 14.26 -10.23
N ASP A 98 14.05 15.04 -11.09
CA ASP A 98 13.80 16.46 -10.88
C ASP A 98 12.32 16.67 -10.50
N PRO A 99 12.00 16.90 -9.22
CA PRO A 99 10.63 17.16 -8.78
C PRO A 99 10.07 18.49 -9.34
N SER A 100 10.92 19.34 -9.91
CA SER A 100 10.56 20.62 -10.52
C SER A 100 10.46 20.59 -12.04
N ILE A 101 10.57 19.42 -12.68
CA ILE A 101 10.41 19.27 -14.13
C ILE A 101 9.08 19.88 -14.60
N ASN A 102 9.07 20.48 -15.79
CA ASN A 102 7.83 20.94 -16.40
C ASN A 102 6.93 19.74 -16.78
N LYS A 103 5.66 19.76 -16.34
CA LYS A 103 4.63 18.76 -16.67
C LYS A 103 4.57 18.35 -18.14
N TYR A 104 4.55 19.31 -19.07
CA TYR A 104 4.44 19.00 -20.50
C TYR A 104 5.70 18.33 -21.03
N LEU A 105 6.87 18.72 -20.52
CA LEU A 105 8.14 18.11 -20.89
C LEU A 105 8.24 16.67 -20.35
N GLU A 106 7.85 16.44 -19.09
CA GLU A 106 7.81 15.10 -18.50
C GLU A 106 6.87 14.19 -19.31
N ASN A 107 5.62 14.63 -19.54
CA ASN A 107 4.65 13.89 -20.34
C ASN A 107 5.18 13.59 -21.76
N SER A 108 5.76 14.58 -22.46
CA SER A 108 6.32 14.38 -23.79
C SER A 108 7.44 13.35 -23.81
N ARG A 109 8.33 13.36 -22.81
CA ARG A 109 9.45 12.42 -22.73
C ARG A 109 9.00 11.02 -22.34
N THR A 110 8.10 10.90 -21.37
CA THR A 110 7.52 9.62 -20.99
C THR A 110 6.79 8.98 -22.16
N ARG A 111 6.04 9.77 -22.94
CA ARG A 111 5.38 9.28 -24.15
C ARG A 111 6.37 8.69 -25.16
N VAL A 112 7.47 9.40 -25.42
CA VAL A 112 8.53 8.90 -26.32
C VAL A 112 9.12 7.58 -25.79
N VAL A 113 9.32 7.44 -24.47
CA VAL A 113 9.76 6.17 -23.87
C VAL A 113 8.73 5.06 -24.11
N PHE A 114 7.44 5.35 -23.89
CA PHE A 114 6.37 4.37 -24.09
C PHE A 114 6.25 3.91 -25.55
N GLU A 115 6.35 4.83 -26.51
CA GLU A 115 6.33 4.53 -27.96
C GLU A 115 7.47 3.57 -28.37
N HIS A 116 8.61 3.61 -27.68
CA HIS A 116 9.72 2.67 -27.92
C HIS A 116 9.58 1.36 -27.13
N LEU A 117 8.84 1.37 -26.02
CA LEU A 117 8.58 0.20 -25.19
C LEU A 117 7.53 -0.72 -25.83
N GLU A 118 6.45 -0.16 -26.38
CA GLU A 118 5.31 -0.89 -26.94
C GLU A 118 5.71 -2.09 -27.83
N PRO A 119 6.60 -1.96 -28.84
CA PRO A 119 6.97 -3.08 -29.71
C PRO A 119 7.75 -4.20 -29.01
N VAL A 120 8.34 -3.92 -27.84
CA VAL A 120 9.22 -4.85 -27.11
C VAL A 120 8.70 -5.24 -25.73
N ILE A 121 7.47 -4.84 -25.39
CA ILE A 121 6.90 -4.98 -24.05
C ILE A 121 6.81 -6.45 -23.60
N ALA A 122 6.71 -7.40 -24.54
CA ALA A 122 6.68 -8.84 -24.25
C ALA A 122 7.90 -9.37 -23.49
N ARG A 123 9.01 -8.64 -23.51
CA ARG A 123 10.24 -9.08 -22.85
C ARG A 123 10.33 -8.61 -21.41
N TYR A 124 9.42 -7.75 -20.98
CA TYR A 124 9.45 -7.14 -19.66
C TYR A 124 8.58 -7.92 -18.68
N THR A 125 9.18 -8.33 -17.56
CA THR A 125 8.48 -8.92 -16.42
C THR A 125 8.01 -7.88 -15.43
N THR A 126 8.72 -6.76 -15.34
CA THR A 126 8.42 -5.65 -14.45
C THR A 126 8.48 -4.35 -15.21
N ILE A 127 7.45 -3.51 -15.08
CA ILE A 127 7.43 -2.16 -15.61
C ILE A 127 7.07 -1.20 -14.49
N THR A 128 7.93 -0.22 -14.25
CA THR A 128 7.76 0.81 -13.22
C THR A 128 7.86 2.19 -13.85
N PHE A 129 6.80 2.98 -13.75
CA PHE A 129 6.80 4.42 -13.97
C PHE A 129 6.63 5.13 -12.63
N ARG A 130 7.60 5.96 -12.23
CA ARG A 130 7.61 6.77 -11.01
C ARG A 130 7.85 8.23 -11.35
N LEU A 131 6.77 8.93 -11.68
CA LEU A 131 6.82 10.27 -12.27
C LEU A 131 6.41 11.35 -11.26
N VAL A 132 6.62 12.61 -11.61
CA VAL A 132 6.12 13.73 -10.80
C VAL A 132 4.62 13.85 -10.99
N TYR A 133 4.12 13.85 -12.22
CA TYR A 133 2.72 14.16 -12.52
C TYR A 133 1.92 12.94 -12.97
N GLN A 134 0.68 12.80 -12.46
CA GLN A 134 -0.29 11.78 -12.93
C GLN A 134 -0.50 11.86 -14.45
N SER A 135 -0.61 13.07 -14.99
CA SER A 135 -0.85 13.26 -16.42
C SER A 135 0.29 12.76 -17.31
N SER A 136 1.49 12.54 -16.76
CA SER A 136 2.64 11.99 -17.49
C SER A 136 2.64 10.47 -17.56
N LEU A 137 1.85 9.77 -16.74
CA LEU A 137 1.81 8.32 -16.72
C LEU A 137 1.17 7.75 -18.00
N PRO A 138 1.69 6.62 -18.53
CA PRO A 138 0.99 5.87 -19.57
C PRO A 138 -0.29 5.26 -19.00
N CYS A 139 -1.29 5.00 -19.86
CA CYS A 139 -2.51 4.39 -19.38
C CYS A 139 -2.30 2.91 -19.06
N ALA A 140 -2.78 2.43 -17.91
CA ALA A 140 -2.68 1.02 -17.53
C ALA A 140 -3.32 0.08 -18.57
N SER A 141 -4.45 0.48 -19.16
CA SER A 141 -5.11 -0.33 -20.18
C SER A 141 -4.35 -0.36 -21.50
N GLU A 142 -3.65 0.72 -21.88
CA GLU A 142 -2.78 0.73 -23.06
C GLU A 142 -1.64 -0.27 -22.92
N ILE A 143 -1.15 -0.52 -21.70
CA ILE A 143 -0.14 -1.54 -21.43
C ILE A 143 -0.74 -2.94 -21.42
N LEU A 144 -1.83 -3.15 -20.67
CA LEU A 144 -2.36 -4.48 -20.37
C LEU A 144 -3.19 -5.09 -21.49
N LEU A 145 -3.72 -4.28 -22.41
CA LEU A 145 -4.44 -4.76 -23.59
C LEU A 145 -3.51 -5.18 -24.73
N LEU A 146 -2.21 -4.92 -24.64
CA LEU A 146 -1.25 -5.40 -25.63
C LEU A 146 -1.14 -6.93 -25.51
N GLU A 147 -1.39 -7.64 -26.61
CA GLU A 147 -1.27 -9.11 -26.65
C GLU A 147 0.12 -9.59 -26.19
N SER A 148 1.15 -8.77 -26.42
CA SER A 148 2.52 -8.98 -26.00
C SER A 148 2.74 -8.88 -24.49
N ALA A 149 1.89 -8.18 -23.73
CA ALA A 149 2.08 -7.94 -22.29
C ALA A 149 1.78 -9.17 -21.40
N GLN A 150 1.57 -10.36 -21.97
CA GLN A 150 1.27 -11.58 -21.22
C GLN A 150 2.38 -11.99 -20.24
N TYR A 151 3.64 -11.62 -20.49
CA TYR A 151 4.77 -11.94 -19.60
C TYR A 151 4.93 -10.95 -18.44
N LEU A 152 4.15 -9.87 -18.43
CA LEU A 152 4.21 -8.86 -17.40
C LEU A 152 3.66 -9.42 -16.08
N SER A 153 4.53 -9.46 -15.08
CA SER A 153 4.22 -9.93 -13.72
C SER A 153 4.01 -8.79 -12.73
N GLU A 154 4.64 -7.65 -12.97
CA GLU A 154 4.54 -6.49 -12.09
C GLU A 154 4.40 -5.19 -12.89
N LEU A 155 3.38 -4.39 -12.54
CA LEU A 155 3.15 -3.07 -13.14
C LEU A 155 2.96 -2.03 -12.04
N PHE A 156 3.80 -1.00 -12.04
CA PHE A 156 3.73 0.12 -11.11
C PHE A 156 3.62 1.43 -11.88
N LEU A 157 2.48 2.11 -11.78
CA LEU A 157 2.23 3.43 -12.33
C LEU A 157 2.00 4.39 -11.16
N LEU A 158 3.07 5.08 -10.76
CA LEU A 158 3.15 5.87 -9.55
C LEU A 158 3.46 7.33 -9.88
N CYS A 159 2.79 8.26 -9.20
CA CYS A 159 3.11 9.68 -9.27
C CYS A 159 3.16 10.31 -7.87
N THR A 160 3.85 11.44 -7.75
CA THR A 160 3.88 12.23 -6.50
C THR A 160 2.81 13.33 -6.47
N THR A 161 2.44 13.87 -7.64
CA THR A 161 1.49 14.97 -7.79
C THR A 161 0.29 14.53 -8.62
N TYR A 162 -0.88 14.50 -8.01
CA TYR A 162 -2.16 14.29 -8.70
C TYR A 162 -2.63 15.60 -9.34
N ASP A 163 -2.36 15.76 -10.64
CA ASP A 163 -2.50 17.02 -11.38
C ASP A 163 -3.59 16.99 -12.46
N ARG A 164 -4.37 15.92 -12.54
CA ARG A 164 -5.59 15.90 -13.33
C ARG A 164 -6.69 16.53 -12.49
N SER A 165 -7.23 17.65 -12.94
CA SER A 165 -8.42 18.18 -12.29
C SER A 165 -9.56 17.22 -12.60
N ASP A 166 -10.43 16.96 -11.62
CA ASP A 166 -11.57 16.08 -11.91
C ASP A 166 -12.52 16.71 -12.94
N ASN A 167 -12.38 18.01 -13.27
CA ASN A 167 -13.15 18.68 -14.31
C ASN A 167 -12.63 18.34 -15.72
N ASP A 168 -11.34 18.02 -15.88
CA ASP A 168 -10.76 17.62 -17.18
C ASP A 168 -11.31 16.26 -17.67
N ALA A 169 -11.97 15.50 -16.78
CA ALA A 169 -12.61 14.24 -17.12
C ALA A 169 -13.92 14.44 -17.90
N ASP A 170 -14.67 15.51 -17.64
CA ASP A 170 -15.97 15.75 -18.29
C ASP A 170 -15.81 16.22 -19.75
N ASP A 171 -14.72 16.92 -20.08
CA ASP A 171 -14.59 17.57 -21.39
C ASP A 171 -14.06 16.65 -22.51
N ASN A 172 -13.47 15.50 -22.18
CA ASN A 172 -12.94 14.53 -23.16
C ASN A 172 -13.47 13.10 -22.96
N GLU A 173 -14.44 12.90 -22.05
CA GLU A 173 -15.11 11.59 -21.93
C GLU A 173 -15.75 11.25 -23.28
N ILE A 174 -15.25 10.16 -23.85
CA ILE A 174 -15.57 9.64 -25.17
C ILE A 174 -17.09 9.58 -25.31
N MET A 175 -17.64 10.54 -26.08
CA MET A 175 -19.06 10.74 -26.43
C MET A 175 -19.74 9.55 -27.15
N GLY A 176 -19.21 8.34 -27.02
CA GLY A 176 -19.45 7.25 -27.98
C GLY A 176 -20.35 6.11 -27.53
N ALA A 177 -20.58 5.90 -26.23
CA ALA A 177 -21.34 4.72 -25.84
C ALA A 177 -22.20 4.91 -24.60
N GLU A 178 -23.51 4.83 -24.80
CA GLU A 178 -24.52 4.46 -23.80
C GLU A 178 -24.28 3.01 -23.33
N HIS A 179 -23.07 2.68 -22.89
CA HIS A 179 -22.78 1.35 -22.38
C HIS A 179 -23.37 1.23 -20.98
N ASP A 180 -24.14 0.15 -20.80
CA ASP A 180 -24.64 -0.30 -19.52
C ASP A 180 -23.46 -0.35 -18.55
N PRO A 181 -23.47 0.43 -17.43
CA PRO A 181 -22.37 0.50 -16.48
C PRO A 181 -22.03 -0.85 -15.83
N LEU A 182 -22.84 -1.89 -16.08
CA LEU A 182 -22.60 -3.26 -15.64
C LEU A 182 -21.83 -4.13 -16.66
N PHE A 183 -21.61 -3.65 -17.90
CA PHE A 183 -20.81 -4.40 -18.87
C PHE A 183 -19.34 -4.05 -18.72
N LEU A 184 -18.67 -4.79 -17.84
CA LEU A 184 -17.20 -4.84 -17.85
C LEU A 184 -16.77 -5.41 -19.20
N GLY A 185 -15.83 -4.72 -19.85
CA GLY A 185 -15.26 -5.15 -21.12
C GLY A 185 -14.65 -6.57 -21.09
N PRO A 186 -14.04 -7.02 -22.20
CA PRO A 186 -13.50 -8.36 -22.32
C PRO A 186 -12.53 -8.68 -21.17
N ALA A 187 -12.46 -9.96 -20.82
CA ALA A 187 -11.45 -10.46 -19.90
C ALA A 187 -10.05 -10.18 -20.44
N ILE A 188 -9.19 -9.58 -19.60
CA ILE A 188 -7.80 -9.26 -19.90
C ILE A 188 -6.92 -10.35 -19.29
N PRO A 189 -6.46 -11.35 -20.05
CA PRO A 189 -5.58 -12.40 -19.53
C PRO A 189 -4.22 -11.80 -19.16
N THR A 190 -3.75 -12.06 -17.95
CA THR A 190 -2.51 -11.49 -17.44
C THR A 190 -1.76 -12.42 -16.50
N ASN A 191 -0.45 -12.23 -16.35
CA ASN A 191 0.37 -12.91 -15.34
C ASN A 191 0.70 -11.99 -14.15
N LEU A 192 0.01 -10.86 -14.03
CA LEU A 192 0.23 -9.90 -12.96
C LEU A 192 0.08 -10.56 -11.58
N ARG A 193 1.08 -10.31 -10.75
CA ARG A 193 1.17 -10.59 -9.32
C ARG A 193 1.11 -9.31 -8.50
N ARG A 194 1.63 -8.21 -9.04
CA ARG A 194 1.65 -6.90 -8.37
C ARG A 194 1.19 -5.84 -9.34
N LEU A 195 0.18 -5.09 -8.95
CA LEU A 195 -0.39 -3.99 -9.71
C LEU A 195 -0.51 -2.79 -8.78
N SER A 196 0.22 -1.72 -9.07
CA SER A 196 0.09 -0.46 -8.34
C SER A 196 -0.27 0.64 -9.32
N LEU A 197 -1.41 1.29 -9.09
CA LEU A 197 -1.99 2.30 -9.96
C LEU A 197 -2.42 3.50 -9.13
N THR A 198 -2.60 4.64 -9.79
CA THR A 198 -3.42 5.69 -9.20
C THR A 198 -4.89 5.37 -9.39
N GLY A 199 -5.78 6.00 -8.62
CA GLY A 199 -7.22 5.77 -8.81
C GLY A 199 -7.68 6.15 -10.22
N PHE A 200 -7.09 7.16 -10.85
CA PHE A 200 -7.45 7.54 -12.23
C PHE A 200 -7.19 6.41 -13.22
N ASP A 201 -6.00 5.81 -13.18
CA ASP A 201 -5.63 4.72 -14.09
C ASP A 201 -6.40 3.43 -13.79
N LEU A 202 -6.71 3.19 -12.52
CA LEU A 202 -7.58 2.09 -12.13
C LEU A 202 -8.96 2.20 -12.78
N PHE A 203 -9.60 3.38 -12.74
CA PHE A 203 -10.91 3.54 -13.37
C PHE A 203 -10.85 3.35 -14.89
N ASN A 204 -9.83 3.87 -15.56
CA ASN A 204 -9.62 3.60 -16.98
C ASN A 204 -9.53 2.09 -17.26
N LEU A 205 -8.82 1.36 -16.40
CA LEU A 205 -8.71 -0.09 -16.50
C LEU A 205 -10.05 -0.79 -16.29
N CYS A 206 -10.85 -0.36 -15.31
CA CYS A 206 -12.18 -0.91 -15.05
C CYS A 206 -13.10 -0.83 -16.29
N TYR A 207 -13.01 0.23 -17.09
CA TYR A 207 -13.82 0.34 -18.32
C TYR A 207 -13.33 -0.56 -19.44
N CYS A 208 -12.03 -0.88 -19.47
CA CYS A 208 -11.47 -1.73 -20.51
C CYS A 208 -11.81 -3.20 -20.31
N GLY A 209 -12.00 -3.66 -19.06
CA GLY A 209 -12.38 -5.03 -18.79
C GLY A 209 -12.02 -5.52 -17.39
N SER A 210 -12.27 -6.81 -17.16
CA SER A 210 -11.88 -7.50 -15.92
C SER A 210 -10.52 -8.16 -16.08
N LEU A 211 -9.63 -8.03 -15.08
CA LEU A 211 -8.34 -8.72 -15.13
C LEU A 211 -8.50 -10.20 -14.76
N GLN A 212 -8.03 -11.07 -15.64
CA GLN A 212 -7.94 -12.51 -15.40
C GLN A 212 -6.46 -12.90 -15.24
N THR A 213 -5.99 -12.90 -13.99
CA THR A 213 -4.70 -13.49 -13.63
C THR A 213 -4.79 -14.98 -13.32
N TRP A 214 -3.73 -15.73 -13.63
CA TRP A 214 -3.60 -17.15 -13.31
C TRP A 214 -2.78 -17.38 -12.03
N GLN A 215 -2.41 -16.30 -11.35
CA GLN A 215 -1.51 -16.33 -10.20
C GLN A 215 -2.27 -16.58 -8.89
N TYR A 216 -1.62 -17.29 -7.98
CA TYR A 216 -2.17 -17.61 -6.64
C TYR A 216 -2.16 -16.43 -5.67
N HIS A 217 -1.69 -15.26 -6.08
CA HIS A 217 -1.74 -14.07 -5.24
C HIS A 217 -1.59 -12.83 -6.11
N LEU A 218 -2.54 -11.91 -5.99
CA LEU A 218 -2.47 -10.59 -6.57
C LEU A 218 -2.35 -9.56 -5.44
N GLN A 219 -1.36 -8.68 -5.55
CA GLN A 219 -1.24 -7.48 -4.72
C GLN A 219 -1.69 -6.29 -5.55
N LEU A 220 -2.80 -5.68 -5.15
CA LEU A 220 -3.34 -4.46 -5.74
C LEU A 220 -3.07 -3.29 -4.81
N SER A 221 -2.42 -2.25 -5.31
CA SER A 221 -2.19 -0.99 -4.61
C SER A 221 -2.81 0.14 -5.40
N ILE A 222 -3.65 0.93 -4.74
CA ILE A 222 -4.34 2.08 -5.34
C ILE A 222 -3.92 3.31 -4.56
N THR A 223 -3.39 4.30 -5.27
CA THR A 223 -2.88 5.54 -4.68
C THR A 223 -3.66 6.75 -5.23
N HIS A 224 -3.67 7.87 -4.50
CA HIS A 224 -4.11 9.17 -4.97
C HIS A 224 -5.47 9.18 -5.70
N TYR A 225 -6.57 9.29 -4.94
CA TYR A 225 -7.87 9.46 -5.57
C TYR A 225 -8.89 10.17 -4.67
N LYS A 226 -9.69 11.04 -5.27
CA LYS A 226 -10.80 11.70 -4.59
C LYS A 226 -12.10 11.42 -5.30
N PHE A 227 -12.92 10.58 -4.68
CA PHE A 227 -14.27 10.33 -5.16
C PHE A 227 -15.13 11.58 -4.97
N ARG A 228 -15.90 11.96 -5.98
CA ARG A 228 -16.84 13.09 -5.91
C ARG A 228 -18.28 12.60 -5.78
N LYS A 229 -19.12 13.44 -5.18
CA LYS A 229 -20.57 13.21 -5.20
C LYS A 229 -21.05 13.36 -6.63
N GLU A 230 -21.86 12.42 -7.09
CA GLU A 230 -22.59 12.55 -8.35
C GLU A 230 -23.30 13.91 -8.37
N SER A 231 -23.03 14.70 -9.42
CA SER A 231 -23.66 16.00 -9.54
C SER A 231 -25.16 15.81 -9.75
N LEU A 232 -25.98 16.69 -9.16
CA LEU A 232 -27.44 16.68 -9.33
C LEU A 232 -27.88 16.82 -10.80
N CYS A 233 -26.96 17.17 -11.71
CA CYS A 233 -27.23 17.34 -13.13
C CYS A 233 -27.33 16.02 -13.91
N GLY A 234 -27.23 14.86 -13.24
CA GLY A 234 -27.60 13.57 -13.85
C GLY A 234 -26.63 13.05 -14.90
N THR A 235 -25.47 13.67 -15.08
CA THR A 235 -24.34 13.03 -15.76
C THR A 235 -23.73 12.05 -14.78
N SER A 236 -23.98 10.75 -15.00
CA SER A 236 -23.39 9.72 -14.15
C SER A 236 -21.89 9.74 -14.37
N SER A 237 -21.13 10.34 -13.45
CA SER A 237 -19.67 10.31 -13.52
C SER A 237 -19.27 8.84 -13.54
N THR A 238 -18.61 8.40 -14.59
CA THR A 238 -18.29 6.98 -14.77
C THR A 238 -17.53 6.41 -13.55
N LYS A 239 -16.77 7.25 -12.85
CA LYS A 239 -15.81 6.90 -11.79
C LYS A 239 -16.44 6.81 -10.39
N HIS A 240 -17.47 5.98 -10.29
CA HIS A 240 -18.22 5.76 -9.06
C HIS A 240 -17.53 4.76 -8.13
N PHE A 241 -17.77 4.93 -6.83
CA PHE A 241 -17.34 3.97 -5.81
C PHE A 241 -17.87 2.54 -6.08
N ALA A 242 -19.08 2.41 -6.62
CA ALA A 242 -19.65 1.12 -7.01
C ALA A 242 -18.83 0.39 -8.08
N VAL A 243 -18.21 1.13 -9.02
CA VAL A 243 -17.37 0.55 -10.08
C VAL A 243 -16.09 -0.04 -9.49
N LEU A 244 -15.48 0.65 -8.51
CA LEU A 244 -14.35 0.09 -7.76
C LEU A 244 -14.75 -1.22 -7.06
N MET A 245 -15.88 -1.22 -6.35
CA MET A 245 -16.31 -2.41 -5.60
C MET A 245 -16.65 -3.58 -6.51
N GLN A 246 -17.29 -3.32 -7.66
CA GLN A 246 -17.53 -4.32 -8.69
C GLN A 246 -16.21 -4.87 -9.23
N PHE A 247 -15.27 -4.01 -9.62
CA PHE A 247 -13.95 -4.44 -10.09
C PHE A 247 -13.22 -5.33 -9.07
N LEU A 248 -13.21 -4.94 -7.78
CA LEU A 248 -12.61 -5.76 -6.73
C LEU A 248 -13.33 -7.10 -6.54
N HIS A 249 -14.66 -7.12 -6.68
CA HIS A 249 -15.44 -8.34 -6.67
C HIS A 249 -15.03 -9.28 -7.81
N ASP A 250 -14.96 -8.78 -9.04
CA ASP A 250 -14.59 -9.58 -10.21
C ASP A 250 -13.16 -10.08 -10.14
N LEU A 251 -12.23 -9.23 -9.67
CA LEU A 251 -10.87 -9.69 -9.34
C LEU A 251 -10.93 -10.84 -8.34
N SER A 252 -11.66 -10.68 -7.24
CA SER A 252 -11.69 -11.71 -6.20
C SER A 252 -12.41 -13.01 -6.61
N TYR A 253 -13.28 -12.95 -7.63
CA TYR A 253 -14.05 -14.10 -8.10
C TYR A 253 -13.16 -15.13 -8.82
N TYR A 254 -12.22 -14.64 -9.63
CA TYR A 254 -11.30 -15.49 -10.37
C TYR A 254 -10.05 -15.87 -9.58
N HIS A 255 -9.72 -15.10 -8.53
CA HIS A 255 -8.40 -15.16 -7.91
C HIS A 255 -8.40 -15.77 -6.52
N CYS A 256 -7.21 -16.28 -6.17
CA CYS A 256 -6.82 -16.53 -4.79
C CYS A 256 -6.87 -15.22 -3.97
N PRO A 257 -6.73 -15.27 -2.63
CA PRO A 257 -7.06 -14.13 -1.79
C PRO A 257 -6.17 -12.92 -2.11
N LEU A 258 -6.84 -11.80 -2.36
CA LEU A 258 -6.26 -10.55 -2.84
C LEU A 258 -5.63 -9.79 -1.67
N SER A 259 -4.45 -9.21 -1.89
CA SER A 259 -3.87 -8.21 -0.98
C SER A 259 -4.17 -6.83 -1.54
N ILE A 260 -4.96 -6.02 -0.83
CA ILE A 260 -5.26 -4.65 -1.25
C ILE A 260 -4.55 -3.64 -0.36
N SER A 261 -3.99 -2.61 -0.95
CA SER A 261 -3.53 -1.40 -0.28
C SER A 261 -4.17 -0.17 -0.89
N PHE A 262 -4.69 0.71 -0.06
CA PHE A 262 -5.24 2.00 -0.43
C PHE A 262 -4.40 3.10 0.23
N SER A 263 -3.96 4.08 -0.55
CA SER A 263 -3.19 5.22 -0.05
C SER A 263 -3.67 6.55 -0.62
N ASP A 264 -3.78 7.58 0.23
CA ASP A 264 -4.19 8.93 -0.16
C ASP A 264 -5.54 8.96 -0.90
N ILE A 265 -6.50 8.19 -0.37
CA ILE A 265 -7.85 8.07 -0.92
C ILE A 265 -8.86 8.81 -0.06
N SER A 266 -9.66 9.66 -0.68
CA SER A 266 -10.73 10.38 -0.01
C SER A 266 -12.08 10.24 -0.70
N LEU A 267 -13.14 10.15 0.11
CA LEU A 267 -14.52 10.22 -0.36
C LEU A 267 -15.06 11.63 -0.10
N GLY A 268 -15.22 12.43 -1.15
CA GLY A 268 -15.71 13.81 -1.07
C GLY A 268 -17.21 13.93 -0.78
N TYR A 269 -17.84 12.84 -0.36
CA TYR A 269 -19.25 12.79 0.01
C TYR A 269 -19.46 11.75 1.10
N ARG A 270 -20.50 11.95 1.91
CA ARG A 270 -20.92 10.93 2.87
C ARG A 270 -21.65 9.81 2.13
N PRO A 271 -21.23 8.54 2.26
CA PRO A 271 -21.91 7.43 1.63
C PRO A 271 -23.35 7.37 2.15
N SER A 272 -24.31 7.05 1.27
CA SER A 272 -25.68 6.84 1.72
C SER A 272 -25.70 5.63 2.65
N ARG A 273 -26.45 5.69 3.75
CA ARG A 273 -26.59 4.54 4.66
C ARG A 273 -27.33 3.35 4.04
N ASN A 274 -27.96 3.56 2.88
CA ASN A 274 -28.81 2.61 2.19
C ASN A 274 -28.07 1.93 1.03
N ILE A 275 -26.79 1.59 1.19
CA ILE A 275 -26.13 0.78 0.17
C ILE A 275 -26.67 -0.64 0.27
N THR A 276 -27.51 -1.01 -0.70
CA THR A 276 -28.18 -2.32 -0.74
C THR A 276 -27.29 -3.41 -1.31
N SER A 277 -26.30 -3.04 -2.14
CA SER A 277 -25.42 -3.98 -2.81
C SER A 277 -24.25 -4.33 -1.92
N LYS A 278 -24.12 -5.62 -1.59
CA LYS A 278 -22.96 -6.18 -0.91
C LYS A 278 -22.13 -7.00 -1.89
N TYR A 279 -20.82 -6.75 -1.91
CA TYR A 279 -19.86 -7.41 -2.77
C TYR A 279 -19.09 -8.45 -1.98
N ALA A 280 -19.11 -9.70 -2.43
CA ALA A 280 -18.36 -10.79 -1.80
C ALA A 280 -16.91 -10.75 -2.29
N ILE A 281 -15.96 -10.38 -1.43
CA ILE A 281 -14.56 -10.19 -1.80
C ILE A 281 -13.68 -11.14 -0.97
N SER A 282 -12.79 -11.85 -1.65
CA SER A 282 -11.76 -12.71 -1.07
C SER A 282 -10.49 -11.91 -0.79
N LEU A 283 -10.17 -11.67 0.50
CA LEU A 283 -9.02 -10.87 0.90
C LEU A 283 -8.09 -11.61 1.86
N ALA A 284 -6.80 -11.57 1.56
CA ALA A 284 -5.74 -12.02 2.47
C ALA A 284 -5.25 -10.89 3.35
N ARG A 285 -5.08 -9.69 2.77
CA ARG A 285 -4.49 -8.53 3.44
C ARG A 285 -5.19 -7.25 3.00
N MET A 286 -5.35 -6.32 3.94
CA MET A 286 -5.83 -4.96 3.68
C MET A 286 -4.89 -3.96 4.34
N SER A 287 -4.58 -2.87 3.64
CA SER A 287 -3.80 -1.75 4.18
C SER A 287 -4.44 -0.43 3.75
N PHE A 288 -4.56 0.49 4.69
CA PHE A 288 -5.12 1.82 4.48
C PHE A 288 -4.13 2.86 5.02
N ALA A 289 -3.60 3.73 4.16
CA ALA A 289 -2.68 4.81 4.53
C ALA A 289 -3.24 6.17 4.10
N ASN A 290 -3.40 7.13 5.01
CA ASN A 290 -3.98 8.45 4.71
C ASN A 290 -5.36 8.36 4.02
N VAL A 291 -6.19 7.38 4.42
CA VAL A 291 -7.50 7.15 3.84
C VAL A 291 -8.59 7.83 4.68
N SER A 292 -9.50 8.54 4.01
CA SER A 292 -10.60 9.24 4.71
C SER A 292 -11.56 8.26 5.42
N ALA A 293 -12.08 8.67 6.57
CA ALA A 293 -13.10 7.90 7.30
C ALA A 293 -14.34 7.58 6.47
N ASP A 294 -14.80 8.52 5.62
CA ASP A 294 -15.96 8.33 4.74
C ASP A 294 -15.72 7.19 3.73
N PHE A 295 -14.51 7.08 3.17
CA PHE A 295 -14.14 5.96 2.29
C PHE A 295 -14.12 4.64 3.06
N ILE A 296 -13.47 4.59 4.23
CA ILE A 296 -13.40 3.38 5.06
C ILE A 296 -14.81 2.89 5.42
N SER A 297 -15.69 3.82 5.81
CA SER A 297 -17.10 3.51 6.12
C SER A 297 -17.83 2.96 4.90
N ALA A 298 -17.67 3.57 3.71
CA ALA A 298 -18.27 3.08 2.48
C ALA A 298 -17.76 1.67 2.13
N PHE A 299 -16.44 1.49 2.14
CA PHE A 299 -15.77 0.22 1.85
C PHE A 299 -16.31 -0.94 2.69
N PHE A 300 -16.29 -0.82 4.01
CA PHE A 300 -16.78 -1.90 4.86
C PHE A 300 -18.31 -2.05 4.88
N SER A 301 -19.08 -1.01 4.54
CA SER A 301 -20.54 -1.13 4.40
C SER A 301 -20.98 -1.88 3.13
N THR A 302 -20.15 -1.84 2.09
CA THR A 302 -20.43 -2.44 0.77
C THR A 302 -19.77 -3.79 0.56
N MET A 303 -18.75 -4.12 1.34
CA MET A 303 -18.03 -5.38 1.22
C MET A 303 -18.59 -6.45 2.16
N THR A 304 -18.46 -7.70 1.77
CA THR A 304 -18.56 -8.89 2.60
C THR A 304 -17.35 -9.77 2.32
N LEU A 305 -16.74 -10.34 3.35
CA LEU A 305 -15.64 -11.28 3.16
C LEU A 305 -16.19 -12.66 2.78
N THR A 306 -15.54 -13.30 1.83
CA THR A 306 -15.74 -14.74 1.57
C THR A 306 -14.93 -15.58 2.56
N ASN A 307 -15.10 -16.90 2.58
CA ASN A 307 -14.50 -17.85 3.54
C ASN A 307 -12.96 -17.90 3.56
N ASN A 308 -12.27 -16.97 2.92
CA ASN A 308 -10.82 -16.88 2.95
C ASN A 308 -10.38 -16.11 4.20
N PRO A 309 -9.39 -16.64 4.93
CA PRO A 309 -9.17 -16.13 6.24
C PRO A 309 -8.23 -14.93 6.16
N LEU A 310 -8.72 -13.79 6.63
CA LEU A 310 -8.01 -12.52 6.63
C LEU A 310 -6.79 -12.62 7.56
N ALA A 311 -5.61 -12.32 7.04
CA ALA A 311 -4.34 -12.45 7.77
C ALA A 311 -3.87 -11.11 8.35
N LEU A 312 -4.09 -9.99 7.66
CA LEU A 312 -3.62 -8.67 8.07
C LEU A 312 -4.62 -7.58 7.72
N VAL A 313 -4.86 -6.68 8.67
CA VAL A 313 -5.42 -5.35 8.43
C VAL A 313 -4.47 -4.32 9.01
N SER A 314 -4.05 -3.35 8.21
CA SER A 314 -3.20 -2.24 8.63
C SER A 314 -3.88 -0.91 8.37
N PHE A 315 -3.83 -0.01 9.35
CA PHE A 315 -4.24 1.39 9.23
C PHE A 315 -3.07 2.29 9.60
N GLN A 316 -2.76 3.26 8.73
CA GLN A 316 -1.72 4.24 8.94
C GLN A 316 -2.26 5.65 8.72
N ASN A 317 -2.14 6.52 9.73
CA ASN A 317 -2.59 7.92 9.64
C ASN A 317 -4.04 8.06 9.10
N CYS A 318 -4.94 7.25 9.67
CA CYS A 318 -6.34 7.17 9.27
C CYS A 318 -7.27 7.51 10.45
N VAL A 319 -8.33 8.26 10.20
CA VAL A 319 -9.48 8.34 11.11
C VAL A 319 -10.37 7.13 10.83
N ILE A 320 -10.48 6.21 11.78
CA ILE A 320 -11.17 4.93 11.60
C ILE A 320 -12.61 5.07 12.12
N PRO A 321 -13.63 5.06 11.25
CA PRO A 321 -15.02 5.17 11.67
C PRO A 321 -15.47 3.92 12.44
N CYS A 322 -16.60 4.01 13.13
CA CYS A 322 -17.24 2.82 13.70
C CYS A 322 -17.74 1.90 12.56
N ILE A 323 -17.17 0.69 12.48
CA ILE A 323 -17.53 -0.31 11.46
C ILE A 323 -18.45 -1.35 12.10
N ALA A 324 -19.75 -1.06 12.11
CA ALA A 324 -20.74 -1.93 12.72
C ALA A 324 -20.85 -3.28 11.99
N GLN A 325 -21.05 -4.36 12.76
CA GLN A 325 -21.39 -5.71 12.27
C GLN A 325 -20.32 -6.40 11.42
N TRP A 326 -19.09 -5.87 11.37
CA TRP A 326 -18.01 -6.46 10.58
C TRP A 326 -17.59 -7.83 11.11
N HIS A 327 -17.35 -7.94 12.42
CA HIS A 327 -16.91 -9.17 13.10
C HIS A 327 -17.81 -10.40 12.86
N GLN A 328 -19.10 -10.20 12.54
CA GLN A 328 -20.04 -11.29 12.26
C GLN A 328 -19.77 -11.98 10.92
N ASN A 329 -19.06 -11.31 10.02
CA ASN A 329 -18.82 -11.77 8.64
C ASN A 329 -17.38 -12.24 8.41
N ILE A 330 -16.51 -12.22 9.43
CA ILE A 330 -15.10 -12.60 9.27
C ILE A 330 -14.85 -13.99 9.84
N SER A 331 -14.42 -14.92 8.99
CA SER A 331 -13.68 -16.10 9.46
C SER A 331 -12.23 -15.71 9.70
N VAL A 332 -11.91 -15.27 10.91
CA VAL A 332 -10.56 -14.85 11.30
C VAL A 332 -9.66 -16.09 11.48
N THR A 333 -8.47 -16.11 10.87
CA THR A 333 -7.44 -17.14 11.14
C THR A 333 -7.07 -17.17 12.63
N ASN A 334 -6.27 -18.14 13.07
CA ASN A 334 -5.59 -18.04 14.36
C ASN A 334 -4.38 -17.09 14.34
N SER A 335 -4.08 -16.47 13.19
CA SER A 335 -2.89 -15.66 12.95
C SER A 335 -3.26 -14.28 12.38
N PHE A 336 -4.40 -13.73 12.81
CA PHE A 336 -4.86 -12.44 12.30
C PHE A 336 -4.16 -11.30 13.03
N VAL A 337 -3.53 -10.43 12.25
CA VAL A 337 -2.78 -9.26 12.71
C VAL A 337 -3.60 -8.00 12.43
N LEU A 338 -3.78 -7.16 13.45
CA LEU A 338 -4.22 -5.78 13.30
C LEU A 338 -3.05 -4.85 13.60
N GLU A 339 -2.68 -4.04 12.62
CA GLU A 339 -1.61 -3.07 12.71
C GLU A 339 -2.20 -1.65 12.67
N LEU A 340 -1.83 -0.82 13.65
CA LEU A 340 -2.31 0.55 13.82
C LEU A 340 -1.09 1.45 13.95
N ALA A 341 -0.85 2.31 12.96
CA ALA A 341 0.28 3.21 12.91
C ALA A 341 -0.16 4.67 12.83
N ASP A 342 0.41 5.54 13.66
CA ASP A 342 0.19 6.99 13.60
C ASP A 342 -1.31 7.36 13.62
N ILE A 343 -2.13 6.64 14.41
CA ILE A 343 -3.58 6.86 14.44
C ILE A 343 -3.89 8.14 15.23
N PRO A 344 -4.58 9.13 14.62
CA PRO A 344 -4.88 10.39 15.27
C PRO A 344 -5.76 10.18 16.50
N PHE A 345 -5.44 10.92 17.57
CA PHE A 345 -6.19 10.90 18.82
C PHE A 345 -6.54 12.33 19.24
N ASN A 346 -7.82 12.67 19.18
CA ASN A 346 -8.30 13.94 19.70
C ASN A 346 -8.77 13.75 21.15
N GLU A 347 -7.87 13.98 22.10
CA GLU A 347 -8.28 14.12 23.49
C GLU A 347 -9.13 15.39 23.59
N THR A 348 -10.45 15.21 23.64
CA THR A 348 -11.39 16.32 23.83
C THR A 348 -11.23 16.85 25.25
N THR A 349 -10.19 17.66 25.42
CA THR A 349 -9.76 18.29 26.66
C THR A 349 -10.79 19.36 27.06
N GLY A 350 -11.82 18.93 27.80
CA GLY A 350 -12.57 19.85 28.66
C GLY A 350 -14.06 20.04 28.39
N THR A 351 -14.68 19.33 27.45
CA THR A 351 -16.16 19.31 27.35
C THR A 351 -16.74 18.24 28.26
N SER A 352 -17.56 18.68 29.22
CA SER A 352 -18.22 17.85 30.24
C SER A 352 -18.72 16.50 29.68
N PRO A 353 -18.40 15.37 30.34
CA PRO A 353 -18.67 14.01 29.86
C PRO A 353 -20.17 13.68 29.67
N GLU A 354 -21.09 14.54 30.07
CA GLU A 354 -22.52 14.25 30.07
C GLU A 354 -23.27 14.57 28.77
N ARG A 355 -22.69 15.27 27.78
CA ARG A 355 -23.46 15.70 26.58
C ARG A 355 -22.80 15.58 25.22
N VAL A 356 -21.56 15.12 25.11
CA VAL A 356 -21.01 14.77 23.78
C VAL A 356 -21.65 13.44 23.38
N LEU A 357 -22.63 13.51 22.49
CA LEU A 357 -23.22 12.34 21.83
C LEU A 357 -22.06 11.44 21.35
N ARG A 358 -22.12 10.14 21.64
CA ARG A 358 -21.11 9.11 21.30
C ARG A 358 -20.65 9.07 19.84
N LEU A 359 -21.20 9.90 18.96
CA LEU A 359 -20.97 9.91 17.52
C LEU A 359 -19.78 10.77 17.08
N ASP A 360 -19.25 11.68 17.92
CA ASP A 360 -18.20 12.65 17.54
C ASP A 360 -16.88 12.48 18.30
N ARG A 361 -16.68 11.40 19.05
CA ARG A 361 -15.34 11.11 19.61
C ARG A 361 -14.51 10.39 18.55
N ASP A 362 -13.30 10.88 18.31
CA ASP A 362 -12.28 10.18 17.50
C ASP A 362 -11.78 8.97 18.29
N ASP A 363 -12.64 7.97 18.39
CA ASP A 363 -12.38 6.69 19.04
C ASP A 363 -11.73 5.71 18.02
N SER A 364 -10.87 6.20 17.11
CA SER A 364 -10.34 5.43 15.98
C SER A 364 -9.66 4.11 16.40
N LEU A 365 -8.83 4.15 17.44
CA LEU A 365 -8.20 2.94 18.00
C LEU A 365 -9.23 1.92 18.51
N TYR A 366 -10.25 2.42 19.23
CA TYR A 366 -11.32 1.60 19.79
C TYR A 366 -12.16 0.98 18.66
N ASN A 367 -12.60 1.81 17.71
CA ASN A 367 -13.36 1.39 16.53
C ASN A 367 -12.65 0.30 15.74
N ALA A 368 -11.32 0.42 15.57
CA ALA A 368 -10.52 -0.58 14.86
C ALA A 368 -10.52 -1.93 15.59
N ILE A 369 -10.26 -1.93 16.89
CA ILE A 369 -10.18 -3.17 17.68
C ILE A 369 -11.55 -3.84 17.81
N GLU A 370 -12.62 -3.06 18.02
CA GLU A 370 -14.00 -3.58 18.06
C GLU A 370 -14.42 -4.19 16.70
N ALA A 371 -14.01 -3.56 15.59
CA ALA A 371 -14.33 -4.06 14.26
C ALA A 371 -13.49 -5.30 13.89
N PHE A 372 -12.22 -5.33 14.30
CA PHE A 372 -11.24 -6.33 13.90
C PHE A 372 -10.56 -6.97 15.13
N PRO A 373 -11.25 -7.83 15.90
CA PRO A 373 -10.68 -8.44 17.10
C PRO A 373 -9.46 -9.32 16.75
N PRO A 374 -8.22 -8.90 17.05
CA PRO A 374 -7.03 -9.53 16.51
C PRO A 374 -6.51 -10.68 17.38
N ASN A 375 -5.68 -11.55 16.79
CA ASN A 375 -4.79 -12.43 17.55
C ASN A 375 -3.52 -11.69 17.95
N GLU A 376 -2.96 -10.90 17.03
CA GLU A 376 -1.80 -10.05 17.24
C GLU A 376 -2.17 -8.59 16.98
N LEU A 377 -2.02 -7.76 18.00
CA LEU A 377 -2.25 -6.32 17.91
C LEU A 377 -0.89 -5.60 17.87
N GLN A 378 -0.61 -4.86 16.80
CA GLN A 378 0.57 -4.02 16.68
C GLN A 378 0.15 -2.56 16.68
N ILE A 379 0.70 -1.76 17.60
CA ILE A 379 0.43 -0.33 17.68
C ILE A 379 1.75 0.43 17.61
N LEU A 380 1.86 1.33 16.64
CA LEU A 380 3.07 2.09 16.33
C LEU A 380 2.76 3.59 16.41
N ARG A 381 3.51 4.33 17.23
CA ARG A 381 3.45 5.81 17.31
C ARG A 381 2.03 6.38 17.48
N CYS A 382 1.18 5.71 18.26
CA CYS A 382 -0.20 6.15 18.46
C CYS A 382 -0.34 6.90 19.79
N GLU A 383 -0.61 8.19 19.73
CA GLU A 383 -0.80 9.05 20.92
C GLU A 383 -1.99 8.61 21.78
N GLY A 384 -3.00 7.94 21.19
CA GLY A 384 -4.18 7.46 21.93
C GLY A 384 -3.94 6.26 22.85
N VAL A 385 -2.74 5.67 22.83
CA VAL A 385 -2.38 4.56 23.72
C VAL A 385 -2.10 5.10 25.12
N THR A 386 -3.15 5.16 25.93
CA THR A 386 -3.11 5.61 27.33
C THR A 386 -3.35 4.45 28.30
N ASP A 387 -3.09 4.66 29.59
CA ASP A 387 -3.49 3.70 30.63
C ASP A 387 -4.97 3.37 30.59
N ARG A 388 -5.81 4.37 30.29
CA ARG A 388 -7.25 4.18 30.12
C ARG A 388 -7.58 3.29 28.93
N PHE A 389 -6.85 3.43 27.82
CA PHE A 389 -6.98 2.56 26.66
C PHE A 389 -6.58 1.11 27.00
N LEU A 390 -5.43 0.92 27.66
CA LEU A 390 -4.98 -0.41 28.11
C LEU A 390 -5.96 -1.05 29.11
N GLN A 391 -6.52 -0.24 30.00
CA GLN A 391 -7.54 -0.67 30.95
C GLN A 391 -8.82 -1.11 30.21
N TRP A 392 -9.30 -0.33 29.25
CA TRP A 392 -10.43 -0.70 28.39
C TRP A 392 -10.18 -2.01 27.63
N LEU A 393 -9.01 -2.15 26.99
CA LEU A 393 -8.61 -3.35 26.25
C LEU A 393 -8.55 -4.63 27.11
N SER A 394 -8.40 -4.44 28.43
CA SER A 394 -8.43 -5.52 29.42
C SER A 394 -9.84 -5.98 29.79
N GLY A 395 -10.86 -5.24 29.34
CA GLY A 395 -12.26 -5.40 29.67
C GLY A 395 -12.58 -4.85 31.06
N ASP A 396 -12.98 -3.58 31.12
CA ASP A 396 -13.38 -2.92 32.37
C ASP A 396 -14.74 -3.39 32.90
N ASN A 397 -14.87 -3.50 34.23
CA ASN A 397 -16.16 -3.50 34.96
C ASN A 397 -17.28 -4.38 34.37
N ASN A 398 -16.99 -5.64 34.03
CA ASN A 398 -17.94 -6.60 33.43
C ASN A 398 -18.40 -6.29 31.99
N ALA A 399 -17.83 -5.31 31.31
CA ALA A 399 -18.05 -5.12 29.87
C ALA A 399 -17.50 -6.31 29.08
N ASP A 400 -18.04 -6.56 27.90
CA ASP A 400 -17.51 -7.57 26.98
C ASP A 400 -16.04 -7.27 26.64
N LEU A 401 -15.27 -8.31 26.36
CA LEU A 401 -13.85 -8.16 26.02
C LEU A 401 -13.75 -7.90 24.52
N ASP A 402 -13.30 -6.71 24.10
CA ASP A 402 -13.30 -6.32 22.69
C ASP A 402 -12.28 -7.11 21.83
N ALA A 403 -11.32 -7.79 22.45
CA ALA A 403 -10.34 -8.65 21.77
C ALA A 403 -10.12 -9.99 22.51
N PRO A 404 -11.10 -10.92 22.52
CA PRO A 404 -11.06 -12.15 23.32
C PRO A 404 -10.02 -13.17 22.86
N ARG A 405 -9.57 -13.07 21.61
CA ARG A 405 -8.61 -13.97 20.97
C ARG A 405 -7.19 -13.42 20.88
N MET A 406 -6.95 -12.24 21.48
CA MET A 406 -5.65 -11.60 21.46
C MET A 406 -4.66 -12.39 22.32
N VAL A 407 -3.60 -12.87 21.67
CA VAL A 407 -2.49 -13.62 22.27
C VAL A 407 -1.20 -12.81 22.27
N MET A 408 -1.09 -11.80 21.40
CA MET A 408 0.09 -10.96 21.30
C MET A 408 -0.26 -9.48 21.18
N ILE A 409 0.50 -8.64 21.87
CA ILE A 409 0.47 -7.18 21.71
C ILE A 409 1.90 -6.63 21.55
N LYS A 410 2.08 -5.76 20.56
CA LYS A 410 3.31 -4.99 20.33
C LYS A 410 2.99 -3.50 20.42
N LEU A 411 3.72 -2.78 21.27
CA LEU A 411 3.66 -1.34 21.40
C LEU A 411 5.02 -0.78 20.97
N HIS A 412 5.03 0.09 19.97
CA HIS A 412 6.23 0.75 19.46
C HIS A 412 6.05 2.25 19.54
N ASP A 413 6.95 2.95 20.24
CA ASP A 413 7.05 4.41 20.27
C ASP A 413 5.73 5.11 20.69
N CYS A 414 4.99 4.53 21.62
CA CYS A 414 3.72 5.10 22.11
C CYS A 414 3.95 5.77 23.47
N ALA A 415 3.88 7.11 23.56
CA ALA A 415 4.36 7.87 24.72
C ALA A 415 3.41 7.96 25.94
N ASN A 416 2.12 7.65 25.79
CA ASN A 416 1.09 8.11 26.74
C ASN A 416 0.59 7.06 27.74
N PHE A 417 1.31 5.93 27.91
CA PHE A 417 0.95 4.89 28.87
C PHE A 417 2.05 4.68 29.92
N THR A 418 1.71 4.02 31.02
CA THR A 418 2.62 3.70 32.11
C THR A 418 2.82 2.18 32.23
N ALA A 419 3.90 1.76 32.88
CA ALA A 419 4.12 0.36 33.24
C ALA A 419 2.96 -0.21 34.08
N GLN A 420 2.34 0.61 34.93
CA GLN A 420 1.17 0.24 35.72
C GLN A 420 -0.07 -0.02 34.84
N GLY A 421 -0.28 0.74 33.78
CA GLY A 421 -1.33 0.50 32.79
C GLY A 421 -1.18 -0.87 32.11
N VAL A 422 0.04 -1.19 31.69
CA VAL A 422 0.37 -2.51 31.11
C VAL A 422 0.17 -3.63 32.12
N CYS A 423 0.63 -3.46 33.37
CA CYS A 423 0.39 -4.45 34.43
C CYS A 423 -1.10 -4.67 34.69
N THR A 424 -1.89 -3.59 34.66
CA THR A 424 -3.35 -3.65 34.81
C THR A 424 -4.00 -4.45 33.70
N LEU A 425 -3.57 -4.25 32.45
CA LEU A 425 -4.02 -5.05 31.29
C LEU A 425 -3.77 -6.55 31.51
N LEU A 426 -2.56 -6.93 31.90
CA LEU A 426 -2.18 -8.33 32.13
C LEU A 426 -2.98 -8.97 33.28
N LEU A 427 -3.13 -8.26 34.40
CA LEU A 427 -3.87 -8.73 35.58
C LEU A 427 -5.35 -8.95 35.26
N ASN A 428 -5.99 -8.00 34.59
CA ASN A 428 -7.41 -8.07 34.27
C ASN A 428 -7.72 -9.18 33.25
N ARG A 429 -6.91 -9.34 32.20
CA ARG A 429 -7.09 -10.44 31.23
C ARG A 429 -6.94 -11.81 31.89
N ARG A 430 -5.94 -12.00 32.76
CA ARG A 430 -5.74 -13.26 33.49
C ARG A 430 -6.92 -13.58 34.40
N ARG A 431 -7.43 -12.60 35.16
CA ARG A 431 -8.61 -12.78 36.02
C ARG A 431 -9.80 -13.28 35.21
N ARG A 432 -10.06 -12.73 34.02
CA ARG A 432 -11.22 -13.10 33.18
C ARG A 432 -11.19 -14.53 32.67
N ILE A 433 -10.01 -15.08 32.37
CA ILE A 433 -9.85 -16.49 31.97
C ILE A 433 -10.38 -17.45 33.04
N SER A 434 -10.29 -17.06 34.32
CA SER A 434 -10.80 -17.89 35.42
C SER A 434 -12.33 -17.87 35.56
N TYR A 435 -13.02 -16.86 34.99
CA TYR A 435 -14.45 -16.65 35.24
C TYR A 435 -15.34 -16.92 34.03
N ASN A 436 -14.94 -16.58 32.81
CA ASN A 436 -15.86 -16.51 31.67
C ASN A 436 -15.23 -16.98 30.34
N GLY A 437 -15.72 -18.10 29.81
CA GLY A 437 -15.69 -18.42 28.36
C GLY A 437 -14.32 -18.60 27.69
N PRO A 438 -14.29 -18.68 26.34
CA PRO A 438 -13.09 -18.95 25.54
C PRO A 438 -12.25 -17.67 25.35
N VAL A 439 -11.73 -17.10 26.44
CA VAL A 439 -10.74 -16.02 26.39
C VAL A 439 -9.34 -16.63 26.29
N THR A 440 -8.55 -16.22 25.31
CA THR A 440 -7.15 -16.66 25.19
C THR A 440 -6.26 -15.90 26.16
N THR A 441 -5.31 -16.62 26.78
CA THR A 441 -4.20 -16.02 27.52
C THR A 441 -3.38 -15.13 26.60
N LEU A 442 -2.98 -13.96 27.09
CA LEU A 442 -1.95 -13.18 26.41
C LEU A 442 -0.61 -13.90 26.63
N GLU A 443 0.02 -14.33 25.54
CA GLU A 443 1.24 -15.14 25.54
C GLU A 443 2.49 -14.28 25.29
N ARG A 444 2.34 -13.15 24.57
CA ARG A 444 3.46 -12.26 24.25
C ARG A 444 3.12 -10.78 24.36
N LEU A 445 4.00 -10.03 25.01
CA LEU A 445 3.95 -8.57 25.14
C LEU A 445 5.30 -7.99 24.73
N GLU A 446 5.31 -7.12 23.74
CA GLU A 446 6.52 -6.41 23.33
C GLU A 446 6.32 -4.91 23.43
N VAL A 447 7.26 -4.22 24.04
CA VAL A 447 7.27 -2.77 24.21
C VAL A 447 8.62 -2.24 23.75
N PHE A 448 8.59 -1.33 22.78
CA PHE A 448 9.74 -0.68 22.19
C PHE A 448 9.52 0.85 22.19
N GLY A 449 10.60 1.62 22.34
CA GLY A 449 10.59 3.07 22.15
C GLY A 449 11.38 3.84 23.20
N GLU A 450 11.06 5.13 23.36
CA GLU A 450 11.70 6.02 24.35
C GLU A 450 10.75 6.25 25.56
N ASP A 451 11.28 6.73 26.69
CA ASP A 451 10.53 7.36 27.80
C ASP A 451 9.60 6.49 28.68
N HIS A 452 9.82 5.18 28.75
CA HIS A 452 9.08 4.30 29.68
C HIS A 452 10.04 3.55 30.62
N GLU A 453 10.67 4.29 31.53
CA GLU A 453 11.41 3.66 32.62
C GLU A 453 10.46 2.82 33.48
N ILE A 454 10.69 1.50 33.52
CA ILE A 454 10.00 0.63 34.45
C ILE A 454 10.70 0.73 35.81
N TYR A 455 9.95 1.11 36.84
CA TYR A 455 10.43 1.02 38.21
C TYR A 455 10.52 -0.44 38.66
N GLU A 456 11.53 -0.77 39.48
CA GLU A 456 11.78 -2.14 39.97
C GLU A 456 10.54 -2.80 40.62
N GLY A 457 9.65 -1.99 41.20
CA GLY A 457 8.37 -2.43 41.75
C GLY A 457 7.45 -3.11 40.73
N ASP A 458 7.34 -2.55 39.52
CA ASP A 458 6.45 -3.05 38.46
C ASP A 458 6.98 -4.37 37.88
N PHE A 459 8.30 -4.55 37.84
CA PHE A 459 8.92 -5.82 37.45
C PHE A 459 8.56 -6.98 38.38
N SER A 460 8.23 -6.70 39.66
CA SER A 460 7.80 -7.75 40.59
C SER A 460 6.54 -8.44 40.11
N ILE A 461 5.59 -7.64 39.60
CA ILE A 461 4.33 -8.14 39.03
C ILE A 461 4.65 -8.94 37.77
N LEU A 462 5.44 -8.40 36.84
CA LEU A 462 5.81 -9.10 35.61
C LEU A 462 6.60 -10.40 35.85
N LYS A 463 7.42 -10.47 36.90
CA LYS A 463 8.17 -11.69 37.28
C LYS A 463 7.24 -12.83 37.65
N GLU A 464 6.10 -12.57 38.29
CA GLU A 464 5.09 -13.58 38.59
C GLU A 464 4.49 -14.20 37.30
N TYR A 465 4.57 -13.49 36.17
CA TYR A 465 4.02 -13.92 34.89
C TYR A 465 5.03 -14.63 33.98
N ARG A 466 6.32 -14.67 34.36
CA ARG A 466 7.42 -15.13 33.49
C ARG A 466 7.29 -16.57 33.01
N GLU A 467 6.56 -17.42 33.73
CA GLU A 467 6.35 -18.82 33.34
C GLU A 467 5.35 -19.00 32.18
N SER A 468 4.53 -17.98 31.89
CA SER A 468 3.42 -18.07 30.92
C SER A 468 3.38 -16.94 29.88
N LEU A 469 4.11 -15.85 30.11
CA LEU A 469 4.15 -14.67 29.26
C LEU A 469 5.59 -14.41 28.82
N ALA A 470 5.84 -14.47 27.51
CA ALA A 470 7.05 -13.92 26.92
C ALA A 470 6.91 -12.39 26.88
N TYR A 471 7.79 -11.67 27.56
CA TYR A 471 7.83 -10.21 27.46
C TYR A 471 9.18 -9.72 26.96
N LEU A 472 9.15 -8.71 26.09
CA LEU A 472 10.33 -7.99 25.62
C LEU A 472 10.09 -6.50 25.89
N TRP A 473 10.94 -5.90 26.70
CA TRP A 473 10.91 -4.47 27.00
C TRP A 473 12.23 -3.86 26.58
N ASN A 474 12.24 -3.20 25.43
CA ASN A 474 13.41 -2.56 24.87
C ASN A 474 13.14 -1.06 24.73
N VAL A 475 13.30 -0.35 25.85
CA VAL A 475 13.06 1.08 25.92
C VAL A 475 14.38 1.78 26.19
N GLU A 476 14.76 2.69 25.29
CA GLU A 476 15.95 3.52 25.47
C GLU A 476 15.62 4.63 26.48
N PRO A 477 16.52 4.91 27.45
CA PRO A 477 16.32 6.05 28.34
C PRO A 477 16.35 7.32 27.49
N GLY A 478 15.26 8.11 27.50
CA GLY A 478 15.22 9.37 26.77
C GLY A 478 16.31 10.32 27.26
N ASP A 479 16.83 11.13 26.35
CA ASP A 479 17.79 12.19 26.70
C ASP A 479 17.08 13.23 27.61
N PRO A 480 17.63 13.51 28.81
CA PRO A 480 16.97 14.31 29.86
C PRO A 480 16.85 15.82 29.59
#